data_AF-A0A9X5SAM5-F1
#
_entry.id   AF-A0A9X5SAM5-F1
#
_cell.length_a   1.000
_cell.length_b   1.000
_cell.length_c   1.000
_cell.angle_alpha   90.00
_cell.angle_beta   90.00
_cell.angle_gamma   90.00
#
_symmetry.space_group_name_H-M   'P 1'
#
loop_
_entity.id
_entity.type
_entity.pdbx_description
1 polymer ?
#
loop_
_entity_poly.entity_id
_entity_poly.type
_entity_poly.pdbx_seq_one_letter_code
_entity_poly.pdbx_strand_id
1 'polypeptide(L)'
;MYIKLFSALSILLFTFNCNAFSKVPDADGVVSIRMIDNTPCLYIDRPDLIGAYLIEISQGNADNLYSIFYKNTFDENYPTKEKCIMLSDSNFPNLKLEDGKIYAIGLRPDPNKNEQLRIEPNFTGFGNTICLKKDQDDHFRVQDYTRGQCVDRVAIQSEQESLHENKGSWFDRFIEWLKSLLS
;
A
#
# COMPACT_ATOMS: atom_id res chain seq x y z
N MET A 1 39.03 29.05 15.90
CA MET A 1 38.96 27.67 15.36
C MET A 1 37.71 26.90 15.85
N TYR A 2 37.26 27.10 17.10
CA TYR A 2 36.06 26.43 17.66
C TYR A 2 34.71 26.86 17.07
N ILE A 3 34.56 28.13 16.66
CA ILE A 3 33.27 28.64 16.13
C ILE A 3 32.87 27.94 14.82
N LYS A 4 33.84 27.65 13.94
CA LYS A 4 33.58 26.96 12.66
C LYS A 4 33.15 25.50 12.84
N LEU A 5 33.66 24.83 13.88
CA LEU A 5 33.29 23.45 14.21
C LEU A 5 31.85 23.36 14.74
N PHE A 6 31.46 24.35 15.56
CA PHE A 6 30.11 24.44 16.12
C PHE A 6 29.06 24.73 15.05
N SER A 7 29.37 25.60 14.08
CA SER A 7 28.48 25.89 12.95
C SER A 7 28.29 24.67 12.05
N ALA A 8 29.36 23.91 11.75
CA ALA A 8 29.26 22.69 10.95
C ALA A 8 28.45 21.59 11.67
N LEU A 9 28.62 21.44 12.99
CA LEU A 9 27.87 20.48 13.79
C LEU A 9 26.38 20.86 13.92
N SER A 10 26.06 22.14 14.05
CA SER A 10 24.67 22.62 14.03
C SER A 10 23.98 22.39 12.69
N ILE A 11 24.67 22.61 11.56
CA ILE A 11 24.11 22.34 10.24
C ILE A 11 23.85 20.83 10.08
N LEU A 12 24.76 19.97 10.55
CA LEU A 12 24.57 18.52 10.57
C LEU A 12 23.33 18.12 11.41
N LEU A 13 23.21 18.64 12.63
CA LEU A 13 22.08 18.35 13.52
C LEU A 13 20.72 18.86 13.01
N PHE A 14 20.71 19.95 12.22
CA PHE A 14 19.51 20.41 11.52
C PHE A 14 19.15 19.52 10.32
N THR A 15 20.13 18.99 9.58
CA THR A 15 19.86 18.04 8.49
C THR A 15 19.31 16.69 8.98
N PHE A 16 19.59 16.30 10.23
CA PHE A 16 19.00 15.10 10.84
C PHE A 16 17.57 15.32 11.39
N ASN A 17 17.21 16.54 11.80
CA ASN A 17 15.90 16.84 12.40
C ASN A 17 14.83 17.31 11.40
N CYS A 18 15.19 17.64 10.16
CA CYS A 18 14.23 18.09 9.14
C CYS A 18 13.77 17.00 8.17
N ASN A 19 14.02 15.73 8.49
CA ASN A 19 13.32 14.62 7.85
C ASN A 19 12.03 14.33 8.63
N ALA A 20 11.06 15.25 8.56
CA ALA A 20 9.67 14.89 8.78
C ALA A 20 9.24 14.02 7.60
N PHE A 21 9.73 12.77 7.56
CA PHE A 21 9.13 11.76 6.72
C PHE A 21 7.71 11.59 7.28
N SER A 22 6.73 12.19 6.60
CA SER A 22 5.34 11.75 6.75
C SER A 22 5.36 10.23 6.70
N LYS A 23 4.81 9.56 7.72
CA LYS A 23 4.65 8.09 7.66
C LYS A 23 4.03 7.80 6.31
N VAL A 24 4.75 7.00 5.50
CA VAL A 24 4.27 6.65 4.16
C VAL A 24 2.91 5.98 4.37
N PRO A 25 1.82 6.50 3.77
CA PRO A 25 0.56 5.78 3.80
C PRO A 25 0.84 4.42 3.18
N ASP A 26 0.38 3.38 3.86
CA ASP A 26 0.44 2.02 3.36
C ASP A 26 1.87 1.41 3.28
N ALA A 27 2.70 1.71 4.30
CA ALA A 27 4.11 1.31 4.38
C ALA A 27 4.36 -0.20 4.50
N ASP A 28 3.36 -1.01 4.87
CA ASP A 28 3.56 -2.43 5.20
C ASP A 28 3.41 -3.37 4.00
N GLY A 29 2.98 -2.85 2.84
CA GLY A 29 2.96 -3.59 1.59
C GLY A 29 1.73 -3.32 0.74
N VAL A 30 1.47 -4.24 -0.19
CA VAL A 30 0.36 -4.12 -1.14
C VAL A 30 -0.84 -4.95 -0.73
N VAL A 31 -2.01 -4.40 -0.96
CA VAL A 31 -3.25 -5.19 -0.99
C VAL A 31 -3.28 -6.01 -2.28
N SER A 32 -3.49 -7.31 -2.17
CA SER A 32 -3.56 -8.22 -3.31
C SER A 32 -5.00 -8.48 -3.74
N ILE A 33 -5.20 -8.77 -5.02
CA ILE A 33 -6.53 -8.98 -5.59
C ILE A 33 -6.50 -10.21 -6.49
N ARG A 34 -7.48 -11.09 -6.30
CA ARG A 34 -7.80 -12.20 -7.20
C ARG A 34 -9.23 -12.08 -7.72
N MET A 35 -9.56 -12.75 -8.82
CA MET A 35 -10.93 -12.84 -9.30
C MET A 35 -11.61 -14.10 -8.74
N ILE A 36 -12.83 -13.97 -8.25
CA ILE A 36 -13.73 -15.09 -7.91
C ILE A 36 -15.08 -14.78 -8.56
N ASP A 37 -15.60 -15.69 -9.37
CA ASP A 37 -16.93 -15.56 -9.98
C ASP A 37 -17.19 -14.16 -10.57
N ASN A 38 -16.27 -13.71 -11.42
CA ASN A 38 -16.29 -12.40 -12.07
C ASN A 38 -16.19 -11.16 -11.15
N THR A 39 -15.87 -11.35 -9.86
CA THR A 39 -15.79 -10.27 -8.88
C THR A 39 -14.38 -10.20 -8.29
N PRO A 40 -13.76 -9.00 -8.19
CA PRO A 40 -12.48 -8.83 -7.52
C PRO A 40 -12.59 -9.14 -6.03
N CYS A 41 -11.60 -9.83 -5.48
CA CYS A 41 -11.57 -10.27 -4.10
C CYS A 41 -10.22 -9.94 -3.45
N LEU A 42 -10.29 -9.19 -2.36
CA LEU A 42 -9.18 -8.53 -1.70
C LEU A 42 -8.56 -9.41 -0.61
N TYR A 43 -7.25 -9.57 -0.63
CA TYR A 43 -6.51 -10.26 0.41
C TYR A 43 -5.16 -9.61 0.70
N ILE A 44 -4.54 -10.00 1.81
CA ILE A 44 -3.18 -9.61 2.18
C ILE A 44 -2.33 -10.86 2.43
N ASP A 45 -1.04 -10.78 2.11
CA ASP A 45 -0.08 -11.86 2.32
C ASP A 45 0.80 -11.58 3.56
N ARG A 46 0.11 -11.34 4.68
CA ARG A 46 0.66 -11.13 6.01
C ARG A 46 -0.29 -11.81 6.96
N PRO A 47 0.08 -12.92 7.63
CA PRO A 47 -0.83 -13.67 8.51
C PRO A 47 -0.73 -13.27 9.99
N ASP A 48 0.15 -12.33 10.32
CA ASP A 48 0.56 -11.97 11.69
C ASP A 48 -0.08 -10.66 12.20
N LEU A 49 -1.07 -10.11 11.49
CA LEU A 49 -1.64 -8.81 11.85
C LEU A 49 -2.67 -8.92 12.97
N ILE A 50 -2.70 -7.92 13.84
CA ILE A 50 -3.61 -7.86 14.98
C ILE A 50 -4.41 -6.56 15.00
N GLY A 51 -5.58 -6.64 15.65
CA GLY A 51 -6.46 -5.50 15.87
C GLY A 51 -7.58 -5.35 14.83
N ALA A 52 -8.27 -4.23 14.94
CA ALA A 52 -9.31 -3.78 14.03
C ALA A 52 -8.71 -3.07 12.82
N TYR A 53 -9.31 -3.30 11.66
CA TYR A 53 -8.91 -2.67 10.41
C TYR A 53 -10.15 -2.13 9.69
N LEU A 54 -9.88 -1.14 8.84
CA LEU A 54 -10.81 -0.67 7.83
C LEU A 54 -10.18 -0.81 6.45
N ILE A 55 -11.00 -1.14 5.47
CA ILE A 55 -10.66 -1.08 4.06
C ILE A 55 -11.40 0.11 3.46
N GLU A 56 -10.65 1.00 2.83
CA GLU A 56 -11.12 2.14 2.08
C GLU A 56 -11.01 1.82 0.58
N ILE A 57 -12.11 2.00 -0.16
CA ILE A 57 -12.11 2.00 -1.63
C ILE A 57 -12.50 3.40 -2.07
N SER A 58 -11.54 4.15 -2.61
CA SER A 58 -11.79 5.45 -3.22
C SER A 58 -12.09 5.27 -4.70
N GLN A 59 -13.24 5.80 -5.11
CA GLN A 59 -13.73 5.79 -6.48
C GLN A 59 -14.31 7.16 -6.86
N GLY A 60 -14.48 7.39 -8.16
CA GLY A 60 -15.03 8.64 -8.69
C GLY A 60 -14.10 9.31 -9.70
N ASN A 61 -14.36 10.59 -9.94
CA ASN A 61 -13.59 11.41 -10.87
C ASN A 61 -12.90 12.55 -10.10
N ALA A 62 -12.04 13.32 -10.76
CA ALA A 62 -11.33 14.45 -10.14
C ALA A 62 -12.25 15.41 -9.36
N ASP A 63 -13.50 15.57 -9.79
CA ASP A 63 -14.48 16.49 -9.20
C ASP A 63 -15.36 15.87 -8.10
N ASN A 64 -15.37 14.53 -7.96
CA ASN A 64 -16.24 13.84 -7.00
C ASN A 64 -15.64 12.49 -6.58
N LEU A 65 -14.50 12.57 -5.89
CA LEU A 65 -13.87 11.41 -5.27
C LEU A 65 -14.59 11.12 -3.96
N TYR A 66 -15.04 9.88 -3.79
CA TYR A 66 -15.63 9.43 -2.52
C TYR A 66 -15.09 8.06 -2.16
N SER A 67 -15.08 7.80 -0.86
CA SER A 67 -14.57 6.57 -0.27
C SER A 67 -15.71 5.74 0.32
N ILE A 68 -15.68 4.44 0.03
CA ILE A 68 -16.56 3.44 0.64
C ILE A 68 -15.70 2.63 1.62
N PHE A 69 -16.25 2.36 2.80
CA PHE A 69 -15.51 1.73 3.89
C PHE A 69 -16.10 0.37 4.26
N TYR A 70 -15.23 -0.61 4.45
CA TYR A 70 -15.50 -1.87 5.12
C TYR A 70 -14.70 -1.90 6.43
N LYS A 71 -15.26 -2.47 7.50
CA LYS A 71 -14.61 -2.50 8.82
C LYS A 71 -14.75 -3.86 9.46
N ASN A 72 -13.67 -4.37 10.06
CA ASN A 72 -13.68 -5.63 10.78
C ASN A 72 -12.48 -5.73 11.76
N THR A 73 -12.28 -6.89 12.36
CA THR A 73 -11.07 -7.26 13.09
C THR A 73 -10.38 -8.43 12.42
N PHE A 74 -9.06 -8.54 12.58
CA PHE A 74 -8.31 -9.68 12.05
C PHE A 74 -8.72 -11.00 12.72
N ASP A 75 -9.17 -10.95 13.97
CA ASP A 75 -9.67 -12.13 14.70
C ASP A 75 -11.01 -12.63 14.13
N GLU A 76 -11.90 -11.73 13.72
CA GLU A 76 -13.23 -12.07 13.20
C GLU A 76 -13.20 -12.43 11.70
N ASN A 77 -12.46 -11.65 10.89
CA ASN A 77 -12.40 -11.86 9.45
C ASN A 77 -11.05 -11.50 8.86
N TYR A 78 -10.06 -12.38 9.01
CA TYR A 78 -8.77 -12.20 8.37
C TYR A 78 -8.86 -12.34 6.83
N PRO A 79 -8.47 -11.31 6.03
CA PRO A 79 -8.54 -11.38 4.58
C PRO A 79 -7.38 -12.20 3.98
N THR A 80 -7.47 -13.53 4.07
CA THR A 80 -6.52 -14.44 3.42
C THR A 80 -6.86 -14.65 1.95
N LYS A 81 -5.98 -15.31 1.19
CA LYS A 81 -6.24 -15.64 -0.22
C LYS A 81 -7.51 -16.47 -0.40
N GLU A 82 -7.84 -17.34 0.54
CA GLU A 82 -9.02 -18.21 0.54
C GLU A 82 -10.27 -17.50 1.05
N LYS A 83 -10.13 -16.65 2.08
CA LYS A 83 -11.20 -15.90 2.74
C LYS A 83 -11.14 -14.41 2.42
N CYS A 84 -10.88 -14.09 1.17
CA CYS A 84 -10.70 -12.72 0.72
C CYS A 84 -12.03 -11.94 0.77
N ILE A 85 -11.93 -10.61 0.81
CA ILE A 85 -13.10 -9.71 0.91
C ILE A 85 -13.53 -9.31 -0.49
N MET A 86 -14.72 -9.74 -0.88
CA MET A 86 -15.28 -9.43 -2.20
C MET A 86 -15.54 -7.93 -2.33
N LEU A 87 -15.09 -7.33 -3.45
CA LEU A 87 -15.44 -5.98 -3.86
C LEU A 87 -16.86 -6.01 -4.45
N SER A 88 -17.85 -6.09 -3.57
CA SER A 88 -19.27 -6.17 -3.90
C SER A 88 -20.08 -5.19 -3.06
N ASP A 89 -21.31 -4.89 -3.50
CA ASP A 89 -22.25 -4.04 -2.78
C ASP A 89 -22.59 -4.55 -1.36
N SER A 90 -22.51 -5.88 -1.16
CA SER A 90 -22.74 -6.50 0.15
C SER A 90 -21.67 -6.16 1.19
N ASN A 91 -20.40 -6.02 0.79
CA ASN A 91 -19.31 -5.63 1.68
C ASN A 91 -19.05 -4.11 1.64
N PHE A 92 -19.31 -3.49 0.50
CA PHE A 92 -19.06 -2.08 0.23
C PHE A 92 -20.32 -1.44 -0.36
N PRO A 93 -21.26 -0.95 0.48
CA PRO A 93 -22.52 -0.42 0.01
C PRO A 93 -22.34 0.72 -1.00
N ASN A 94 -23.05 0.62 -2.12
CA ASN A 94 -23.00 1.49 -3.30
C ASN A 94 -21.73 1.37 -4.16
N LEU A 95 -20.91 0.34 -3.95
CA LEU A 95 -19.78 0.04 -4.83
C LEU A 95 -20.31 -0.41 -6.19
N LYS A 96 -19.91 0.31 -7.24
CA LYS A 96 -20.22 -0.01 -8.63
C LYS A 96 -18.94 -0.28 -9.38
N LEU A 97 -18.76 -1.54 -9.76
CA LEU A 97 -17.64 -1.94 -10.59
C LEU A 97 -17.94 -1.59 -12.05
N GLU A 98 -17.03 -0.85 -12.67
CA GLU A 98 -17.20 -0.29 -14.01
C GLU A 98 -15.95 -0.58 -14.85
N ASP A 99 -16.17 -0.78 -16.15
CA ASP A 99 -15.09 -1.00 -17.11
C ASP A 99 -14.22 0.27 -17.27
N GLY A 100 -12.90 0.08 -17.29
CA GLY A 100 -11.91 1.14 -17.43
C GLY A 100 -11.78 2.06 -16.21
N LYS A 101 -12.44 1.77 -15.07
CA LYS A 101 -12.33 2.59 -13.86
C LYS A 101 -11.12 2.21 -13.00
N ILE A 102 -10.57 3.22 -12.34
CA ILE A 102 -9.48 3.13 -11.36
C ILE A 102 -10.09 3.07 -9.96
N TYR A 103 -9.56 2.18 -9.13
CA TYR A 103 -9.92 2.02 -7.73
C TYR A 103 -8.66 2.10 -6.88
N ALA A 104 -8.60 3.09 -6.00
CA ALA A 104 -7.55 3.18 -4.99
C ALA A 104 -8.04 2.50 -3.72
N ILE A 105 -7.26 1.55 -3.21
CA ILE A 105 -7.63 0.67 -2.12
C ILE A 105 -6.59 0.80 -1.02
N GLY A 106 -7.06 1.08 0.20
CA GLY A 106 -6.24 1.11 1.40
C GLY A 106 -6.79 0.19 2.47
N LEU A 107 -5.94 -0.57 3.14
CA LEU A 107 -6.26 -1.28 4.38
C LEU A 107 -5.46 -0.63 5.50
N ARG A 108 -6.14 -0.07 6.51
CA ARG A 108 -5.52 0.68 7.60
C ARG A 108 -6.10 0.28 8.95
N PRO A 109 -5.40 0.52 10.06
CA PRO A 109 -5.99 0.30 11.38
C PRO A 109 -7.24 1.17 11.57
N ASP A 110 -8.31 0.60 12.14
CA ASP A 110 -9.45 1.42 12.60
C ASP A 110 -9.09 1.99 13.98
N PRO A 111 -8.79 3.30 14.10
CA PRO A 111 -8.30 3.86 15.35
C PRO A 111 -9.35 3.77 16.47
N ASN A 112 -10.62 4.02 16.14
CA ASN A 112 -11.71 4.05 17.12
C ASN A 112 -11.99 2.65 17.67
N LYS A 113 -12.02 1.64 16.79
CA LYS A 113 -12.27 0.26 17.22
C LYS A 113 -11.08 -0.32 17.98
N ASN A 114 -9.85 -0.01 17.56
CA ASN A 114 -8.65 -0.44 18.29
C ASN A 114 -8.56 0.18 19.69
N GLU A 115 -8.91 1.46 19.84
CA GLU A 115 -9.00 2.11 21.15
C GLU A 115 -10.03 1.43 22.06
N GLN A 116 -11.21 1.10 21.53
CA GLN A 116 -12.26 0.39 22.27
C GLN A 116 -11.81 -1.01 22.72
N LEU A 117 -11.10 -1.74 21.85
CA LEU A 117 -10.57 -3.07 22.13
C LEU A 117 -9.31 -3.04 22.99
N ARG A 118 -8.69 -1.87 23.18
CA ARG A 118 -7.39 -1.68 23.85
C ARG A 118 -6.29 -2.53 23.19
N ILE A 119 -6.29 -2.58 21.87
CA ILE A 119 -5.28 -3.28 21.05
C ILE A 119 -4.44 -2.23 20.34
N GLU A 120 -3.11 -2.37 20.42
CA GLU A 120 -2.19 -1.63 19.58
C GLU A 120 -1.94 -2.44 18.30
N PRO A 121 -2.38 -1.96 17.12
CA PRO A 121 -2.19 -2.68 15.86
C PRO A 121 -0.71 -2.71 15.47
N ASN A 122 -0.22 -3.84 14.97
CA ASN A 122 1.17 -4.03 14.55
C ASN A 122 1.45 -3.67 13.08
N PHE A 123 0.64 -2.77 12.51
CA PHE A 123 0.74 -2.32 11.13
C PHE A 123 0.28 -0.86 11.00
N THR A 124 0.77 -0.19 9.95
CA THR A 124 0.44 1.19 9.56
C THR A 124 -0.55 1.20 8.39
N GLY A 125 -0.39 0.32 7.41
CA GLY A 125 -1.35 0.12 6.33
C GLY A 125 -0.81 -0.64 5.11
N PHE A 126 -1.72 -1.02 4.23
CA PHE A 126 -1.46 -1.66 2.94
C PHE A 126 -2.25 -0.96 1.84
N GLY A 127 -1.69 -0.86 0.64
CA GLY A 127 -2.24 0.00 -0.40
C GLY A 127 -2.08 -0.59 -1.78
N ASN A 128 -3.07 -0.41 -2.63
CA ASN A 128 -2.95 -0.72 -4.05
C ASN A 128 -3.91 0.13 -4.88
N THR A 129 -3.50 0.49 -6.09
CA THR A 129 -4.39 1.12 -7.07
C THR A 129 -4.50 0.19 -8.26
N ILE A 130 -5.73 -0.20 -8.57
CA ILE A 130 -6.03 -1.15 -9.65
C ILE A 130 -7.01 -0.54 -10.64
N CYS A 131 -7.05 -1.12 -11.84
CA CYS A 131 -8.14 -0.88 -12.77
C CYS A 131 -8.90 -2.16 -13.06
N LEU A 132 -10.16 -2.02 -13.43
CA LEU A 132 -10.98 -3.12 -13.92
C LEU A 132 -11.20 -2.96 -15.42
N LYS A 133 -11.04 -4.06 -16.15
CA LYS A 133 -11.30 -4.12 -17.58
C LYS A 133 -12.18 -5.32 -17.88
N LYS A 134 -13.24 -5.14 -18.68
CA LYS A 134 -14.05 -6.24 -19.20
C LYS A 134 -13.38 -6.87 -20.42
N ASP A 135 -13.44 -8.19 -20.49
CA ASP A 135 -13.04 -8.93 -21.69
C ASP A 135 -14.21 -9.10 -22.68
N GLN A 136 -13.99 -9.89 -23.72
CA GLN A 136 -14.97 -10.09 -24.80
C GLN A 136 -16.25 -10.79 -24.33
N ASP A 137 -16.20 -11.48 -23.19
CA ASP A 137 -17.31 -12.22 -22.60
C ASP A 137 -17.99 -11.44 -21.45
N ASP A 138 -17.73 -10.12 -21.34
CA ASP A 138 -18.20 -9.25 -20.26
C ASP A 138 -17.64 -9.61 -18.86
N HIS A 139 -16.55 -10.39 -18.81
CA HIS A 139 -15.89 -10.73 -17.55
C HIS A 139 -14.81 -9.71 -17.18
N PHE A 140 -14.85 -9.24 -15.93
CA PHE A 140 -13.82 -8.39 -15.36
C PHE A 140 -12.48 -9.11 -15.24
N ARG A 141 -11.43 -8.34 -15.51
CA ARG A 141 -10.03 -8.65 -15.24
C ARG A 141 -9.40 -7.48 -14.52
N VAL A 142 -8.45 -7.78 -13.63
CA VAL A 142 -7.70 -6.77 -12.90
C VAL A 142 -6.48 -6.35 -13.71
N GLN A 143 -6.30 -5.05 -13.84
CA GLN A 143 -5.11 -4.41 -14.39
C GLN A 143 -4.36 -3.67 -13.27
N ASP A 144 -3.05 -3.53 -13.43
CA ASP A 144 -2.25 -2.72 -12.52
C ASP A 144 -2.27 -1.25 -12.95
N TYR A 145 -2.33 -0.34 -11.98
CA TYR A 145 -2.20 1.09 -12.26
C TYR A 145 -0.75 1.53 -12.04
N THR A 146 -0.03 1.79 -13.14
CA THR A 146 1.38 2.20 -13.09
C THR A 146 1.60 3.42 -13.97
N ARG A 147 2.39 4.40 -13.46
CA ARG A 147 2.75 5.62 -14.21
C ARG A 147 1.54 6.37 -14.80
N GLY A 148 0.42 6.38 -14.09
CA GLY A 148 -0.80 7.06 -14.51
C GLY A 148 -1.68 6.29 -15.50
N GLN A 149 -1.36 5.02 -15.78
CA GLN A 149 -2.04 4.21 -16.80
C GLN A 149 -2.41 2.83 -16.27
N CYS A 150 -3.53 2.30 -16.77
CA CYS A 150 -3.95 0.92 -16.52
C CYS A 150 -3.21 -0.02 -17.49
N VAL A 151 -2.52 -1.01 -16.96
CA VAL A 151 -1.70 -1.95 -17.72
C VAL A 151 -2.16 -3.38 -17.41
N ASP A 152 -2.34 -4.19 -18.45
CA ASP A 152 -2.69 -5.59 -18.30
C ASP A 152 -1.62 -6.31 -17.45
N ARG A 153 -2.05 -7.04 -16.42
CA ARG A 153 -1.16 -7.87 -15.61
C ARG A 153 -0.51 -8.90 -16.51
N VAL A 154 0.83 -8.87 -16.59
CA VAL A 154 1.56 -9.97 -17.20
C VAL A 154 1.29 -11.19 -16.33
N ALA A 155 0.75 -12.26 -16.91
CA ALA A 155 0.64 -13.53 -16.20
C ALA A 155 2.06 -13.96 -15.85
N ILE A 156 2.46 -13.77 -14.59
CA ILE A 156 3.74 -14.26 -14.09
C ILE A 156 3.61 -15.78 -14.14
N GLN A 157 4.14 -16.39 -15.21
CA GLN A 157 4.57 -17.78 -15.13
C GLN A 157 5.56 -17.83 -13.96
N SER A 158 5.23 -18.66 -12.99
CA SER A 158 5.95 -18.90 -11.76
C SER A 158 7.47 -18.99 -11.97
N GLU A 159 8.19 -17.92 -11.64
CA GLU A 159 9.56 -17.87 -11.11
C GLU A 159 9.99 -16.40 -11.08
N GLN A 160 9.59 -15.66 -10.05
CA GLN A 160 10.50 -14.65 -9.51
C GLN A 160 11.43 -15.42 -8.58
N GLU A 161 12.48 -16.03 -9.15
CA GLU A 161 13.72 -16.20 -8.40
C GLU A 161 14.00 -14.85 -7.75
N SER A 162 14.13 -14.89 -6.43
CA SER A 162 14.56 -13.77 -5.61
C SER A 162 15.77 -13.11 -6.23
N LEU A 163 15.56 -11.99 -6.93
CA LEU A 163 16.60 -11.03 -7.26
C LEU A 163 16.97 -10.33 -5.95
N HIS A 164 17.67 -11.07 -5.11
CA HIS A 164 18.49 -10.55 -4.02
C HIS A 164 19.73 -9.90 -4.67
N GLU A 165 19.49 -8.88 -5.51
CA GLU A 165 20.56 -8.03 -5.98
C GLU A 165 20.89 -7.09 -4.82
N ASN A 166 21.90 -7.49 -4.05
CA ASN A 166 22.50 -6.71 -2.97
C ASN A 166 23.15 -5.45 -3.56
N LYS A 167 22.33 -4.47 -3.95
CA LYS A 167 22.80 -3.13 -4.30
C LYS A 167 23.09 -2.43 -2.97
N GLY A 168 24.38 -2.38 -2.65
CA GLY A 168 24.93 -1.76 -1.45
C GLY A 168 24.22 -0.46 -1.08
N SER A 169 24.06 -0.28 0.23
CA SER A 169 23.26 0.79 0.83
C SER A 169 23.66 2.13 0.22
N TRP A 170 22.67 3.01 -0.03
CA TRP A 170 22.91 4.38 -0.48
C TRP A 170 23.94 5.11 0.41
N PHE A 171 24.03 4.74 1.69
CA PHE A 171 25.06 5.20 2.61
C PHE A 171 26.48 4.86 2.18
N ASP A 172 26.73 3.67 1.63
CA ASP A 172 28.08 3.27 1.20
C ASP A 172 28.55 4.15 0.03
N ARG A 173 27.64 4.48 -0.88
CA ARG A 173 27.91 5.41 -2.01
C ARG A 173 28.17 6.84 -1.52
N PHE A 174 27.47 7.27 -0.47
CA PHE A 174 27.70 8.57 0.16
C PHE A 174 29.09 8.65 0.83
N ILE A 175 29.52 7.58 1.49
CA ILE A 175 30.85 7.50 2.12
C ILE A 175 31.97 7.50 1.08
N GLU A 176 31.80 6.80 -0.05
CA GLU A 176 32.79 6.86 -1.15
C GLU A 176 32.88 8.25 -1.77
N TRP A 177 31.74 8.91 -2.00
CA TRP A 177 31.72 10.28 -2.49
C TRP A 177 32.43 11.25 -1.55
N LEU A 178 32.23 11.13 -0.23
CA LEU A 178 32.93 11.92 0.78
C LEU A 178 34.45 11.72 0.74
N LYS A 179 34.91 10.48 0.57
CA LYS A 179 36.36 10.18 0.45
C LYS A 179 36.96 10.83 -0.79
N SER A 180 36.21 10.91 -1.89
CA SER A 180 36.68 11.55 -3.14
C SER A 180 36.85 13.06 -3.04
N LEU A 181 36.15 13.73 -2.11
CA LEU A 181 36.25 15.17 -1.89
C LEU A 181 37.38 15.59 -0.94
N LEU A 182 37.97 14.62 -0.22
CA LEU A 182 39.04 14.84 0.75
C LEU A 182 40.42 14.39 0.24
N SER A 183 40.50 13.88 -1.00
CA SER A 183 41.73 13.60 -1.74
C SER A 183 42.03 14.71 -2.72
#